data_AF-A0A2S9FB40-F1
#
_entry.id   AF-A0A2S9FB40-F1
#
_cell.length_a   1.000
_cell.length_b   1.000
_cell.length_c   1.000
_cell.angle_alpha   90.00
_cell.angle_beta   90.00
_cell.angle_gamma   90.00
#
_symmetry.space_group_name_H-M   'P 1'
#
loop_
_entity.id
_entity.type
_entity.pdbx_description
1 polymer ?
#
loop_
_entity_poly.entity_id
_entity_poly.type
_entity_poly.pdbx_seq_one_letter_code
_entity_poly.pdbx_strand_id
1 'polypeptide(L)'
;REERRWPSFASAAVEVGVYGILSYRLIPQHDVTGALTLFSLEPHAFDESGKTMGALLATMATVAMMTATREEQFETALASRDLIGQAKGILMNHYQVDADRAFEMLRHLSQNDNIPVRAIAQQIIDNF
;
A
#
# COMPACT_ATOMS: atom_id res chain seq x y z
N ARG A 1 -9.55 32.15 -15.47
CA ARG A 1 -9.44 32.12 -16.95
C ARG A 1 -9.81 30.71 -17.39
N GLU A 2 -10.69 30.52 -18.38
CA GLU A 2 -11.33 29.23 -18.70
C GLU A 2 -10.32 28.08 -18.89
N GLU A 3 -10.21 27.21 -17.89
CA GLU A 3 -9.59 25.90 -18.05
C GLU A 3 -10.57 25.02 -18.84
N ARG A 4 -10.22 24.69 -20.09
CA ARG A 4 -11.11 24.00 -21.03
C ARG A 4 -10.95 22.48 -21.04
N ARG A 5 -9.88 21.94 -20.47
CA ARG A 5 -9.63 20.49 -20.43
C ARG A 5 -10.56 19.79 -19.42
N TRP A 6 -10.88 20.47 -18.31
CA TRP A 6 -11.73 19.93 -17.24
C TRP A 6 -12.72 21.00 -16.73
N PRO A 7 -13.71 21.40 -17.55
CA PRO A 7 -14.54 22.57 -17.27
C PRO A 7 -15.36 22.43 -15.98
N SER A 8 -16.00 21.27 -15.74
CA SER A 8 -16.80 21.06 -14.52
C SER A 8 -15.96 21.07 -13.25
N PHE A 9 -14.77 20.45 -13.30
CA PHE A 9 -13.84 20.43 -12.16
C PHE A 9 -13.26 21.82 -11.90
N ALA A 10 -12.87 22.55 -12.95
CA ALA A 10 -12.33 23.90 -12.81
C ALA A 10 -13.36 24.86 -12.20
N SER A 11 -14.64 24.75 -12.58
CA SER A 11 -15.71 25.54 -11.95
C SER A 11 -15.82 25.26 -10.46
N ALA A 12 -15.92 23.98 -10.08
CA ALA A 12 -16.02 23.57 -8.68
C ALA A 12 -14.76 23.94 -7.86
N ALA A 13 -13.57 23.83 -8.44
CA ALA A 13 -12.32 24.21 -7.80
C ALA A 13 -12.29 25.73 -7.50
N VAL A 14 -12.72 26.56 -8.44
CA VAL A 14 -12.80 28.01 -8.27
C VAL A 14 -13.83 28.39 -7.20
N GLU A 15 -14.98 27.70 -7.15
CA GLU A 15 -16.00 27.91 -6.11
C GLU A 15 -15.45 27.72 -4.69
N VAL A 16 -14.46 26.84 -4.51
CA VAL A 16 -13.78 26.62 -3.22
C VAL A 16 -12.47 27.40 -3.06
N GLY A 17 -12.21 28.38 -3.95
CA GLY A 17 -11.06 29.28 -3.87
C GLY A 17 -9.75 28.72 -4.41
N VAL A 18 -9.78 27.63 -5.16
CA VAL A 18 -8.60 27.06 -5.83
C VAL A 18 -8.46 27.63 -7.24
N TYR A 19 -7.33 28.29 -7.49
CA TYR A 19 -7.04 28.98 -8.76
C TYR A 19 -5.85 28.38 -9.53
N GLY A 20 -5.15 27.42 -8.93
CA GLY A 20 -4.06 26.69 -9.57
C GLY A 20 -3.93 25.29 -9.02
N ILE A 21 -3.57 24.33 -9.88
CA ILE A 21 -3.33 22.94 -9.51
C ILE A 21 -2.06 22.45 -10.19
N LEU A 22 -1.20 21.79 -9.43
CA LEU A 22 0.00 21.13 -9.92
C LEU A 22 0.09 19.73 -9.32
N SER A 23 0.18 18.72 -10.17
CA SER A 23 0.19 17.33 -9.73
C SER A 23 1.43 16.59 -10.25
N TYR A 24 2.08 15.86 -9.35
CA TYR A 24 3.25 15.02 -9.64
C TYR A 24 2.88 13.56 -9.42
N ARG A 25 3.30 12.70 -10.35
CA ARG A 25 3.17 11.26 -10.18
C ARG A 25 4.21 10.76 -9.18
N LEU A 26 3.80 9.94 -8.23
CA LEU A 26 4.66 9.24 -7.29
C LEU A 26 4.84 7.82 -7.83
N ILE A 27 6.00 7.55 -8.43
CA ILE A 27 6.29 6.32 -9.17
C ILE A 27 7.42 5.56 -8.48
N PRO A 28 7.12 4.67 -7.54
CA PRO A 28 8.09 3.71 -7.07
C PRO A 28 8.30 2.60 -8.11
N GLN A 29 9.55 2.38 -8.54
CA GLN A 29 9.98 1.20 -9.33
C GLN A 29 9.09 0.85 -10.55
N HIS A 30 8.67 1.85 -11.32
CA HIS A 30 7.95 1.76 -12.60
C HIS A 30 6.42 1.65 -12.58
N ASP A 31 5.77 1.58 -11.41
CA ASP A 31 4.31 1.69 -11.30
C ASP A 31 3.89 2.96 -10.55
N VAL A 32 2.81 3.61 -11.00
CA VAL A 32 2.25 4.78 -10.31
C VAL A 32 1.52 4.29 -9.06
N THR A 33 2.07 4.59 -7.88
CA THR A 33 1.45 4.24 -6.59
C THR A 33 0.68 5.39 -5.98
N GLY A 34 0.89 6.62 -6.46
CA GLY A 34 0.12 7.77 -6.01
C GLY A 34 0.41 9.06 -6.78
N ALA A 35 -0.15 10.15 -6.28
CA ALA A 35 0.10 11.50 -6.80
C ALA A 35 0.22 12.52 -5.66
N LEU A 36 1.17 13.44 -5.78
CA LEU A 36 1.23 14.64 -4.95
C LEU A 36 0.53 15.76 -5.71
N THR A 37 -0.61 16.22 -5.19
CA THR A 37 -1.37 17.33 -5.79
C THR A 37 -1.30 18.56 -4.89
N LEU A 38 -0.80 19.65 -5.45
CA LEU A 38 -0.70 20.96 -4.81
C LEU A 38 -1.82 21.86 -5.34
N PHE A 39 -2.51 22.52 -4.43
CA PHE A 39 -3.56 23.49 -4.72
C PHE A 39 -3.07 24.88 -4.38
N SER A 40 -3.33 25.85 -5.26
CA SER A 40 -3.02 27.25 -5.04
C SER A 40 -4.29 28.06 -4.88
N LEU A 41 -4.28 28.96 -3.87
CA LEU A 41 -5.31 29.98 -3.65
C LEU A 41 -5.03 31.28 -4.42
N GLU A 42 -3.89 31.35 -5.10
CA GLU A 42 -3.51 32.47 -5.97
C GLU A 42 -3.39 32.01 -7.42
N PRO A 43 -3.91 32.80 -8.39
CA PRO A 43 -3.67 32.53 -9.80
C PRO A 43 -2.17 32.59 -10.11
N HIS A 44 -1.70 31.67 -10.97
CA HIS A 44 -0.31 31.66 -11.47
C HIS A 44 0.79 31.45 -10.42
N ALA A 45 0.48 30.90 -9.24
CA ALA A 45 1.46 30.70 -8.17
C ALA A 45 2.58 29.67 -8.48
N PHE A 46 2.41 28.83 -9.50
CA PHE A 46 3.40 27.81 -9.87
C PHE A 46 4.33 28.33 -10.97
N ASP A 47 5.35 29.09 -10.56
CA ASP A 47 6.47 29.44 -11.41
C ASP A 47 7.47 28.26 -11.56
N GLU A 48 8.53 28.46 -12.34
CA GLU A 48 9.52 27.39 -12.57
C GLU A 48 10.26 26.96 -11.29
N SER A 49 10.47 27.87 -10.35
CA SER A 49 11.09 27.57 -9.06
C SER A 49 10.17 26.69 -8.21
N GLY A 50 8.89 27.06 -8.10
CA GLY A 50 7.86 26.30 -7.40
C GLY A 50 7.65 24.93 -8.02
N LYS A 51 7.66 24.83 -9.36
CA LYS A 51 7.60 23.53 -10.06
C LYS A 51 8.80 22.64 -9.74
N THR A 52 10.00 23.23 -9.65
CA THR A 52 11.22 22.48 -9.30
C THR A 52 11.16 21.99 -7.85
N MET A 53 10.74 22.85 -6.92
CA MET A 53 10.58 22.50 -5.52
C MET A 53 9.51 21.40 -5.32
N GLY A 54 8.38 21.51 -6.02
CA GLY A 54 7.33 20.49 -5.98
C GLY A 54 7.80 19.13 -6.51
N ALA A 55 8.66 19.11 -7.54
CA ALA A 55 9.27 17.88 -8.05
C ALA A 55 10.23 17.23 -7.04
N LEU A 56 11.01 18.05 -6.32
CA LEU A 56 11.87 17.58 -5.24
C LEU A 56 11.04 16.98 -4.10
N LEU A 57 9.97 17.67 -3.69
CA LEU A 57 9.04 17.18 -2.67
C LEU A 57 8.36 15.86 -3.09
N ALA A 58 7.91 15.76 -4.34
CA ALA A 58 7.34 14.53 -4.88
C ALA A 58 8.35 13.36 -4.86
N THR A 59 9.62 13.64 -5.14
CA THR A 59 10.69 12.64 -5.07
C THR A 59 10.87 12.15 -3.63
N MET A 60 10.96 13.06 -2.66
CA MET A 60 11.07 12.71 -1.24
C MET A 60 9.84 11.92 -0.75
N ALA A 61 8.64 12.34 -1.13
CA ALA A 61 7.40 11.64 -0.79
C ALA A 61 7.37 10.23 -1.37
N THR A 62 7.82 10.05 -2.63
CA THR A 62 7.92 8.72 -3.26
C THR A 62 8.86 7.80 -2.46
N VAL A 63 10.04 8.29 -2.08
CA VAL A 63 11.01 7.51 -1.28
C VAL A 63 10.43 7.16 0.10
N ALA A 64 9.81 8.12 0.79
CA ALA A 64 9.21 7.89 2.10
C ALA A 64 8.09 6.84 2.03
N MET A 65 7.22 6.90 1.02
CA MET A 65 6.17 5.90 0.78
C MET A 65 6.77 4.52 0.51
N MET A 66 7.83 4.42 -0.30
CA MET A 66 8.50 3.14 -0.56
C MET A 66 9.03 2.50 0.73
N THR A 67 9.63 3.29 1.60
CA THR A 67 10.16 2.81 2.88
C THR A 67 9.03 2.33 3.79
N ALA A 68 7.97 3.13 3.95
CA ALA A 68 6.83 2.78 4.79
C ALA A 68 6.13 1.49 4.29
N THR A 69 5.87 1.37 2.98
CA THR A 69 5.28 0.15 2.41
C THR A 69 6.19 -1.06 2.62
N ARG A 70 7.51 -0.91 2.50
CA ARG A 70 8.46 -2.00 2.72
C ARG A 70 8.47 -2.45 4.17
N GLU A 71 8.46 -1.52 5.12
CA GLU A 71 8.38 -1.82 6.55
C GLU A 71 7.09 -2.57 6.88
N GLU A 72 5.94 -2.09 6.40
CA GLU A 72 4.64 -2.76 6.60
C GLU A 72 4.62 -4.18 5.99
N GLN A 73 5.14 -4.34 4.77
CA GLN A 73 5.24 -5.65 4.12
C GLN A 73 6.16 -6.60 4.91
N PHE A 74 7.26 -6.08 5.45
CA PHE A 74 8.20 -6.86 6.24
C PHE A 74 7.59 -7.28 7.59
N GLU A 75 6.95 -6.37 8.31
CA GLU A 75 6.23 -6.67 9.56
C GLU A 75 5.11 -7.68 9.32
N THR A 76 4.34 -7.51 8.24
CA THR A 76 3.28 -8.45 7.84
C THR A 76 3.86 -9.83 7.53
N ALA A 77 5.00 -9.90 6.85
CA ALA A 77 5.67 -11.16 6.53
C ALA A 77 6.20 -11.86 7.80
N LEU A 78 6.77 -11.11 8.75
CA LEU A 78 7.21 -11.65 10.04
C LEU A 78 6.03 -12.17 10.87
N ALA A 79 4.96 -11.39 11.01
CA ALA A 79 3.75 -11.81 11.71
C ALA A 79 3.14 -13.07 11.07
N SER A 80 3.10 -13.12 9.72
CA SER A 80 2.66 -14.32 9.01
C SER A 80 3.56 -15.52 9.27
N ARG A 81 4.88 -15.35 9.35
CA ARG A 81 5.82 -16.44 9.60
C ARG A 81 5.66 -17.00 11.01
N ASP A 82 5.45 -16.13 12.00
CA ASP A 82 5.25 -16.55 13.39
C ASP A 82 3.97 -17.37 13.56
N LEU A 83 2.83 -16.86 13.06
CA LEU A 83 1.55 -17.58 13.08
C LEU A 83 1.65 -18.95 12.37
N ILE A 84 2.26 -18.99 11.18
CA ILE A 84 2.45 -20.25 10.46
C ILE A 84 3.34 -21.21 11.26
N GLY A 85 4.39 -20.71 11.92
CA GLY A 85 5.26 -21.52 12.78
C GLY A 85 4.51 -22.13 13.97
N GLN A 86 3.70 -21.33 14.66
CA GLN A 86 2.89 -21.78 15.79
C GLN A 86 1.87 -22.83 15.35
N ALA A 87 1.11 -22.57 14.28
CA ALA A 87 0.14 -23.52 13.73
C ALA A 87 0.81 -24.83 13.28
N LYS A 88 1.98 -24.76 12.63
CA LYS A 88 2.78 -25.96 12.31
C LYS A 88 3.10 -26.75 13.57
N GLY A 89 3.54 -26.10 14.64
CA GLY A 89 3.83 -26.76 15.92
C GLY A 89 2.62 -27.49 16.51
N ILE A 90 1.44 -26.85 16.50
CA ILE A 90 0.17 -27.45 16.92
C ILE A 90 -0.15 -28.70 16.08
N LEU A 91 -0.08 -28.59 14.75
CA LEU A 91 -0.35 -29.70 13.83
C LEU A 91 0.65 -30.84 13.98
N MET A 92 1.94 -30.53 14.13
CA MET A 92 2.99 -31.54 14.38
C MET A 92 2.69 -32.33 15.65
N ASN A 93 2.32 -31.65 16.74
CA ASN A 93 1.99 -32.31 18.00
C ASN A 93 0.68 -33.11 17.91
N HIS A 94 -0.36 -32.56 17.28
CA HIS A 94 -1.67 -33.20 17.23
C HIS A 94 -1.70 -34.40 16.29
N TYR A 95 -1.10 -34.28 15.10
CA TYR A 95 -1.11 -35.32 14.07
C TYR A 95 0.15 -36.19 14.05
N GLN A 96 1.13 -35.92 14.93
CA GLN A 96 2.41 -36.64 15.00
C GLN A 96 3.14 -36.68 13.66
N VAL A 97 3.19 -35.52 13.00
CA VAL A 97 3.86 -35.32 11.70
C VAL A 97 5.04 -34.38 11.83
N ASP A 98 5.95 -34.42 10.85
CA ASP A 98 7.04 -33.46 10.77
C ASP A 98 6.57 -32.08 10.29
N ALA A 99 7.50 -31.12 10.31
CA ALA A 99 7.24 -29.75 9.95
C ALA A 99 6.88 -29.57 8.46
N ASP A 100 7.40 -30.40 7.57
CA ASP A 100 7.15 -30.29 6.14
C ASP A 100 5.72 -30.74 5.84
N ARG A 101 5.32 -31.88 6.41
CA ARG A 101 3.96 -32.39 6.28
C ARG A 101 2.92 -31.48 6.93
N ALA A 102 3.22 -30.91 8.10
CA ALA A 102 2.35 -29.91 8.72
C ALA A 102 2.16 -28.66 7.83
N PHE A 103 3.21 -28.22 7.14
CA PHE A 103 3.10 -27.08 6.22
C PHE A 103 2.30 -27.43 4.95
N GLU A 104 2.44 -28.65 4.43
CA GLU A 104 1.61 -29.15 3.34
C GLU A 104 0.13 -29.13 3.72
N MET A 105 -0.22 -29.54 4.95
CA MET A 105 -1.60 -29.48 5.45
C MET A 105 -2.14 -28.05 5.44
N LEU A 106 -1.36 -27.07 5.92
CA LEU A 106 -1.74 -25.65 5.86
C LEU A 106 -1.96 -25.17 4.41
N ARG A 107 -1.09 -25.58 3.47
CA ARG A 107 -1.24 -25.24 2.04
C ARG A 107 -2.48 -25.88 1.43
N HIS A 108 -2.77 -27.14 1.75
CA HIS A 108 -3.95 -27.83 1.26
C HIS A 108 -5.24 -27.16 1.74
N LEU A 109 -5.34 -26.82 3.02
CA LEU A 109 -6.48 -26.08 3.57
C LEU A 109 -6.64 -24.71 2.92
N SER A 110 -5.54 -23.95 2.79
CA SER A 110 -5.53 -22.64 2.12
C SER A 110 -6.03 -22.71 0.67
N GLN A 111 -5.64 -23.75 -0.08
CA GLN A 111 -6.08 -23.95 -1.47
C GLN A 111 -7.54 -24.37 -1.57
N ASN A 112 -8.00 -25.26 -0.68
CA ASN A 112 -9.39 -25.73 -0.67
C ASN A 112 -10.37 -24.60 -0.34
N ASP A 113 -10.00 -23.73 0.61
CA ASP A 113 -10.87 -22.67 1.11
C ASP A 113 -10.63 -21.32 0.41
N ASN A 114 -9.63 -21.25 -0.49
CA ASN A 114 -9.20 -20.04 -1.19
C ASN A 114 -8.94 -18.85 -0.25
N ILE A 115 -8.35 -19.12 0.91
CA ILE A 115 -7.95 -18.11 1.89
C ILE A 115 -6.45 -18.16 2.17
N PRO A 116 -5.81 -17.03 2.54
CA PRO A 116 -4.38 -17.00 2.77
C PRO A 116 -3.94 -17.98 3.87
N VAL A 117 -2.79 -18.64 3.69
CA VAL A 117 -2.20 -19.60 4.66
C VAL A 117 -2.11 -19.01 6.07
N ARG A 118 -1.79 -17.72 6.20
CA ARG A 118 -1.75 -17.02 7.51
C ARG A 118 -3.10 -17.01 8.24
N ALA A 119 -4.21 -16.95 7.51
CA ALA A 119 -5.54 -16.94 8.08
C ALA A 119 -5.94 -18.34 8.57
N ILE A 120 -5.59 -19.39 7.80
CA ILE A 120 -5.71 -20.79 8.24
C ILE A 120 -4.89 -21.03 9.50
N ALA A 121 -3.65 -20.53 9.53
CA ALA A 121 -2.78 -20.67 10.69
C ALA A 121 -3.42 -20.04 11.95
N GLN A 122 -3.98 -18.83 11.83
CA GLN A 122 -4.71 -18.18 12.92
C GLN A 122 -5.92 -19.01 13.36
N GLN A 123 -6.73 -19.51 12.43
CA GLN A 123 -7.89 -20.35 12.77
C GLN A 123 -7.49 -21.63 13.52
N ILE A 124 -6.35 -22.24 13.18
CA ILE A 124 -5.84 -23.39 13.93
C ILE A 124 -5.44 -22.95 15.35
N ILE A 125 -4.72 -21.84 15.50
CA ILE A 125 -4.34 -21.35 16.82
C ILE A 125 -5.57 -21.04 17.69
N ASP A 126 -6.62 -20.47 17.12
CA ASP A 126 -7.83 -20.08 17.87
C ASP A 126 -8.71 -21.28 18.27
N ASN A 127 -8.60 -22.41 17.57
CA ASN A 127 -9.45 -23.60 17.75
C ASN A 127 -8.77 -24.75 18.52
N PHE A 128 -7.54 -24.58 18.95
CA PHE A 128 -6.77 -25.57 19.74
C PHE A 128 -6.36 -24.99 21.10
#